data_AF-A0A965VVY3-F1
#
_entry.id   AF-A0A965VVY3-F1
#
_cell.length_a   1.000
_cell.length_b   1.000
_cell.length_c   1.000
_cell.angle_alpha   90.00
_cell.angle_beta   90.00
_cell.angle_gamma   90.00
#
_symmetry.space_group_name_H-M   'P 1'
#
loop_
_entity.id
_entity.type
_entity.pdbx_description
1 polymer ?
#
loop_
_entity_poly.entity_id
_entity_poly.type
_entity_poly.pdbx_seq_one_letter_code
_entity_poly.pdbx_strand_id
1 'polypeptide(L)' 'MSQKVQGWDIPIHDYRALGYTSGNLTSVTYKTGGASGTTVATLTLGYDGSGNLTSLTKT' A
#
# COMPACT_ATOMS: atom_id res chain seq x y z
N MET A 1 -3.28 12.35 -20.49
CA MET A 1 -4.11 11.28 -19.89
C MET A 1 -3.27 10.57 -18.85
N SER A 2 -3.71 10.47 -17.60
CA SER A 2 -3.00 9.66 -16.61
C SER A 2 -3.27 8.20 -16.94
N GLN A 3 -2.27 7.49 -17.45
CA GLN A 3 -2.38 6.07 -17.77
C GLN A 3 -2.43 5.30 -16.47
N LYS A 4 -3.61 4.78 -16.14
CA LYS A 4 -3.77 3.87 -15.01
C LYS A 4 -3.41 2.47 -15.47
N VAL A 5 -2.46 1.84 -14.79
CA VAL A 5 -2.14 0.43 -15.03
C VAL A 5 -3.33 -0.39 -14.55
N GLN A 6 -3.97 -1.13 -15.45
CA GLN A 6 -5.11 -1.96 -15.12
C GLN A 6 -4.76 -2.91 -13.97
N GLY A 7 -5.60 -2.90 -12.93
CA GLY A 7 -5.36 -3.70 -11.73
C GLY A 7 -4.55 -3.00 -10.65
N TRP A 8 -3.98 -1.81 -10.86
CA TRP A 8 -3.26 -1.02 -9.84
C TRP A 8 -4.03 0.17 -9.28
N ASP A 9 -5.21 0.44 -9.83
CA ASP A 9 -6.16 1.39 -9.27
C ASP A 9 -6.44 1.11 -7.80
N ILE A 10 -6.21 2.10 -6.94
CA ILE A 10 -6.68 2.06 -5.56
C ILE A 10 -8.06 2.71 -5.52
N PRO A 11 -9.08 2.08 -4.92
CA PRO A 11 -10.39 2.71 -4.74
C PRO A 11 -10.28 4.04 -3.98
N ILE A 12 -11.36 4.84 -4.00
CA ILE A 12 -11.42 6.08 -3.22
C ILE A 12 -11.08 5.78 -1.75
N HIS A 13 -10.28 6.63 -1.14
CA HIS A 13 -9.81 6.51 0.23
C HIS A 13 -9.48 7.89 0.78
N ASP A 14 -9.62 8.06 2.09
CA ASP A 14 -9.32 9.29 2.82
C ASP A 14 -8.24 9.07 3.89
N TYR A 15 -7.79 7.84 4.07
CA TYR A 15 -6.76 7.50 5.06
C TYR A 15 -5.79 6.43 4.54
N ARG A 16 -4.54 6.51 5.02
CA ARG A 16 -3.47 5.54 4.75
C ARG A 16 -2.77 5.15 6.04
N ALA A 17 -2.84 3.88 6.41
CA ALA A 17 -2.04 3.32 7.51
C ALA A 17 -0.70 2.85 6.96
N LEU A 18 0.40 3.18 7.64
CA LEU A 18 1.76 2.80 7.25
C LEU A 18 2.31 1.78 8.24
N GLY A 19 2.71 0.61 7.75
CA GLY A 19 3.37 -0.43 8.54
C GLY A 19 4.86 -0.47 8.25
N TYR A 20 5.68 -0.51 9.30
CA TYR A 20 7.13 -0.53 9.18
C TYR A 20 7.74 -1.76 9.84
N THR A 21 8.85 -2.25 9.30
CA THR A 21 9.66 -3.30 9.89
C THR A 21 11.12 -2.95 9.71
N SER A 22 11.88 -2.90 10.82
CA SER A 22 13.30 -2.54 10.82
C SER A 22 13.62 -1.23 10.06
N GLY A 23 12.71 -0.25 10.16
CA GLY A 23 12.84 1.05 9.49
C GLY A 23 12.33 1.10 8.04
N ASN A 24 12.06 -0.04 7.41
CA ASN A 24 11.50 -0.10 6.06
C ASN A 24 9.98 -0.12 6.08
N LEU A 25 9.34 0.60 5.15
CA LEU A 25 7.88 0.55 4.95
C LEU A 25 7.50 -0.79 4.31
N THR A 26 6.76 -1.64 5.01
CA THR A 26 6.39 -2.99 4.55
C THR A 26 4.92 -3.10 4.15
N SER A 27 4.07 -2.18 4.60
CA SER A 27 2.67 -2.16 4.18
C SER A 27 2.07 -0.75 4.10
N VAL A 28 1.14 -0.57 3.16
CA VAL A 28 0.26 0.60 3.08
C VAL A 28 -1.18 0.13 2.99
N THR A 29 -1.99 0.43 3.99
CA THR A 29 -3.42 0.09 4.01
C THR A 29 -4.25 1.33 3.74
N TYR A 30 -5.02 1.30 2.66
CA TYR A 30 -5.91 2.39 2.24
C TYR A 30 -7.30 2.19 2.84
N LYS A 31 -7.87 3.24 3.43
CA LYS A 31 -9.18 3.20 4.07
C LYS A 31 -10.10 4.35 3.67
N THR A 32 -11.40 4.11 3.74
CA THR A 32 -12.48 5.13 3.69
C THR A 32 -13.16 5.26 5.04
N GLY A 33 -13.44 6.49 5.47
CA GLY A 33 -13.99 6.78 6.79
C GLY A 33 -12.92 6.97 7.87
N GLY A 34 -11.71 7.39 7.49
CA GLY A 34 -10.62 7.70 8.41
C GLY A 34 -9.88 6.46 8.94
N ALA A 35 -9.15 6.65 10.06
CA ALA A 35 -8.25 5.64 10.60
C ALA A 35 -8.94 4.31 11.00
N SER A 36 -10.15 4.42 11.54
CA SER A 36 -11.01 3.28 11.91
C SER A 36 -11.96 2.83 10.79
N GLY A 37 -11.81 3.41 9.60
CA GLY A 37 -12.66 3.16 8.45
C GLY A 37 -12.44 1.79 7.77
N THR A 38 -13.17 1.57 6.68
CA THR A 38 -13.13 0.33 5.89
C THR A 38 -11.87 0.29 5.03
N THR A 39 -11.13 -0.81 5.10
CA THR A 39 -10.00 -1.06 4.20
C THR A 39 -10.49 -1.31 2.77
N VAL A 40 -9.94 -0.57 1.81
CA VAL A 40 -10.28 -0.69 0.38
C VAL A 40 -9.16 -1.26 -0.48
N ALA A 41 -7.91 -1.24 0.03
CA ALA A 41 -6.77 -1.90 -0.57
C ALA A 41 -5.63 -2.01 0.46
N THR A 42 -4.77 -3.00 0.30
CA THR A 42 -3.47 -3.08 0.97
C THR A 42 -2.37 -3.26 -0.07
N LEU A 43 -1.30 -2.48 0.06
CA LEU A 43 -0.04 -2.75 -0.61
C LEU A 43 0.91 -3.42 0.37
N THR A 44 1.51 -4.53 -0.04
CA THR A 44 2.62 -5.20 0.64
C THR A 44 3.89 -4.96 -0.14
N LEU A 45 4.94 -4.50 0.55
CA LEU A 45 6.23 -4.14 -0.03
C LEU A 45 7.25 -5.21 0.36
N GLY A 46 7.77 -5.94 -0.63
CA GLY A 46 8.78 -6.97 -0.43
C GLY A 46 10.18 -6.44 -0.71
N TYR A 47 11.13 -6.81 0.14
CA TYR A 47 12.53 -6.37 0.06
C TYR A 47 13.47 -7.56 -0.07
N ASP A 48 14.63 -7.34 -0.69
CA ASP A 48 15.74 -8.28 -0.64
C ASP A 48 16.52 -8.20 0.70
N GLY A 49 17.53 -9.06 0.87
CA GLY A 49 18.38 -9.07 2.06
C GLY A 49 19.28 -7.84 2.23
N SER A 50 19.40 -6.98 1.21
CA SER A 50 20.15 -5.72 1.26
C SER A 50 19.25 -4.52 1.56
N GLY A 51 17.94 -4.73 1.72
CA GLY A 51 16.97 -3.67 1.98
C GLY A 51 16.49 -2.94 0.72
N ASN A 52 16.74 -3.49 -0.47
CA ASN A 52 16.17 -2.92 -1.70
C ASN A 52 14.74 -3.40 -1.89
N LEU A 53 13.86 -2.49 -2.30
CA LEU A 53 12.47 -2.82 -2.64
C LEU A 53 12.44 -3.58 -3.97
N THR A 54 11.91 -4.81 -3.96
CA THR A 54 11.90 -5.70 -5.13
C THR A 54 10.49 -6.01 -5.64
N SER A 55 9.47 -5.85 -4.79
CA SER A 55 8.09 -6.17 -5.17
C SER A 55 7.08 -5.30 -4.44
N LEU A 56 5.97 -5.05 -5.14
CA LEU A 56 4.75 -4.54 -4.55
C LEU A 56 3.61 -5.48 -4.94
N THR A 57 2.78 -5.83 -3.98
CA THR A 57 1.58 -6.63 -4.18
C THR A 57 0.37 -5.84 -3.70
N LYS A 58 -0.65 -5.69 -4.54
CA LYS A 58 -1.93 -5.10 -4.15
C LYS A 58 -2.97 -6.19 -3.89
N THR A 59 -3.65 -6.10 -2.76
CA THR A 59 -4.81 -6.91 -2.38
C THR A 59 -5.99 -6.03 -2.04
#